data_AF-A0A061A4V9-F1
#
_entry.id   AF-A0A061A4V9-F1
#
_cell.length_a   1.000
_cell.length_b   1.000
_cell.length_c   1.000
_cell.angle_alpha   90.00
_cell.angle_beta   90.00
_cell.angle_gamma   90.00
#
_symmetry.space_group_name_H-M   'P 1'
#
loop_
_entity.id
_entity.type
_entity.pdbx_description
1 polymer ?
#
loop_
_entity_poly.entity_id
_entity_poly.type
_entity_poly.pdbx_seq_one_letter_code
_entity_poly.pdbx_strand_id
1 'polypeptide(L)' 'MNCPGPSWATVQPSERLADTPAVRRGERWWLTAPGGTIPADDPALTHELDLLAADMDAANRAVAQLMRGEPDQGLG' A
#
# COMPACT_ATOMS: atom_id res chain seq x y z
N MET A 1 12.28 5.10 -29.97
CA MET A 1 12.23 4.42 -28.67
C MET A 1 10.90 4.74 -28.01
N ASN A 2 10.02 3.75 -27.83
CA ASN A 2 8.76 3.89 -27.11
C ASN A 2 9.04 3.51 -25.65
N CYS A 3 8.99 4.47 -24.72
CA CYS A 3 9.04 4.15 -23.30
C CYS A 3 7.73 3.40 -22.98
N PRO A 4 7.74 2.11 -22.59
CA PRO A 4 6.52 1.47 -22.15
C PRO A 4 6.04 2.22 -20.91
N GLY A 5 4.83 2.79 -20.96
CA GLY A 5 4.17 3.31 -19.77
C GLY A 5 4.15 2.21 -18.71
N PRO A 6 4.23 2.55 -17.40
CA PRO A 6 4.24 1.56 -16.34
C PRO A 6 3.08 0.60 -16.54
N SER A 7 3.38 -0.70 -16.60
CA SER A 7 2.37 -1.74 -16.78
C SER A 7 1.54 -1.82 -15.49
N TRP A 8 0.49 -1.01 -15.42
CA TRP A 8 -0.53 -1.07 -14.35
C TRP A 8 -1.22 -2.43 -14.26
N ALA A 9 -1.01 -3.31 -15.24
CA ALA A 9 -1.42 -4.71 -15.21
C ALA A 9 -0.80 -5.50 -14.04
N THR A 10 0.30 -5.03 -13.44
CA THR A 10 0.95 -5.70 -12.30
C THR A 10 1.17 -4.71 -11.16
N VAL A 11 0.09 -4.29 -10.50
CA VAL A 11 0.17 -3.64 -9.18
C VAL A 11 0.44 -4.73 -8.16
N GLN A 12 1.58 -4.65 -7.46
CA GLN A 12 1.84 -5.57 -6.36
C GLN A 12 0.89 -5.23 -5.20
N PRO A 13 0.40 -6.22 -4.43
CA PRO A 13 -0.43 -5.96 -3.26
C PRO A 13 0.24 -5.00 -2.26
N SER A 14 1.57 -5.02 -2.16
CA SER A 14 2.35 -4.11 -1.31
C SER A 14 2.38 -2.65 -1.79
N GLU A 15 2.02 -2.40 -3.05
CA GLU A 15 2.00 -1.06 -3.64
C GLU A 15 0.62 -0.43 -3.52
N ARG A 16 -0.43 -1.26 -3.42
CA ARG A 16 -1.79 -0.82 -3.22
C ARG A 16 -2.03 -0.58 -1.73
N LEU A 17 -2.59 0.58 -1.41
CA LEU A 17 -2.95 0.90 -0.04
C LEU A 17 -4.23 0.14 0.32
N ALA A 18 -4.06 -1.06 0.90
CA ALA A 18 -5.16 -1.97 1.21
C ALA A 18 -6.06 -2.23 -0.02
N ASP A 19 -7.38 -2.21 0.16
CA ASP A 19 -8.36 -2.35 -0.92
C ASP A 19 -8.73 -1.01 -1.59
N THR A 20 -8.05 0.09 -1.27
CA THR A 20 -8.34 1.40 -1.85
C THR A 20 -7.85 1.51 -3.30
N PRO A 21 -8.37 2.45 -4.10
CA PRO A 21 -7.84 2.70 -5.45
C PRO A 21 -6.45 3.35 -5.46
N ALA A 22 -5.86 3.68 -4.31
CA ALA A 22 -4.57 4.37 -4.22
C ALA A 22 -3.39 3.40 -4.26
N VAL A 23 -2.40 3.73 -5.09
CA VAL A 23 -1.16 2.97 -5.27
C VAL A 23 0.04 3.90 -5.10
N ARG A 24 1.03 3.49 -4.30
CA ARG A 24 2.31 4.20 -4.15
C ARG A 24 3.35 3.57 -5.07
N ARG A 25 3.91 4.35 -5.99
CA ARG A 25 5.02 3.94 -6.87
C ARG A 25 6.18 4.91 -6.69
N GLY A 26 7.27 4.43 -6.10
CA GLY A 26 8.36 5.29 -5.65
C GLY A 26 7.87 6.29 -4.60
N GLU A 27 8.07 7.57 -4.85
CA GLU A 27 7.67 8.66 -3.95
C GLU A 27 6.32 9.29 -4.32
N ARG A 28 5.60 8.76 -5.31
CA ARG A 28 4.35 9.36 -5.82
C ARG A 28 3.15 8.44 -5.64
N TRP A 29 2.03 9.07 -5.29
CA TRP A 29 0.71 8.46 -5.23
C TRP A 29 -0.02 8.51 -6.58
N TRP A 30 -0.74 7.44 -6.88
CA TRP A 30 -1.54 7.28 -8.08
C TRP A 30 -2.92 6.73 -7.72
N LEU A 31 -3.97 7.21 -8.38
CA LEU A 31 -5.33 6.71 -8.24
C LEU A 31 -5.67 5.83 -9.45
N THR A 32 -6.03 4.59 -9.18
CA THR A 32 -6.37 3.60 -10.19
C THR A 32 -7.89 3.45 -10.30
N ALA A 33 -8.38 3.40 -11.54
CA ALA A 33 -9.77 3.09 -11.85
C ALA A 33 -9.79 2.14 -13.08
N PRO A 34 -10.91 1.44 -13.34
CA PRO A 34 -11.02 0.60 -14.54
C PRO A 34 -10.75 1.37 -15.86
N GLY A 35 -11.04 2.67 -15.88
CA GLY A 35 -10.79 3.55 -17.03
C GLY A 35 -9.36 4.09 -17.15
N GLY A 36 -8.48 3.80 -16.20
CA GLY A 36 -7.09 4.23 -16.23
C GLY A 36 -6.55 4.67 -14.87
N THR A 37 -5.31 5.12 -14.88
CA THR A 37 -4.59 5.56 -13.68
C THR A 37 -4.17 7.01 -13.83
N ILE A 38 -4.42 7.82 -12.82
CA ILE A 38 -4.05 9.24 -12.77
C ILE A 38 -3.14 9.51 -11.58
N PRO A 39 -2.19 10.46 -11.68
CA PRO A 39 -1.41 10.88 -10.52
C PRO A 39 -2.31 11.61 -9.50
N ALA A 40 -2.06 11.37 -8.21
CA ALA A 40 -2.67 12.16 -7.14
C ALA A 40 -1.83 13.42 -6.92
N ASP A 41 -2.21 14.51 -7.59
CA ASP A 41 -1.46 15.78 -7.58
C ASP A 41 -1.93 16.76 -6.50
N ASP A 42 -3.07 16.49 -5.87
CA ASP A 42 -3.58 17.31 -4.78
C ASP A 42 -2.77 17.05 -3.50
N PRO A 43 -2.11 18.07 -2.92
CA PRO A 43 -1.20 17.88 -1.79
C PRO A 43 -1.93 17.45 -0.51
N ALA A 44 -3.17 17.90 -0.31
CA ALA A 44 -3.95 17.49 0.86
C ALA A 44 -4.33 16.02 0.76
N LEU A 45 -4.77 15.56 -0.42
CA LEU A 45 -5.01 14.15 -0.68
C LEU A 45 -3.76 13.30 -0.46
N THR A 46 -2.60 13.72 -0.98
CA THR A 46 -1.36 12.95 -0.78
C THR A 46 -0.96 12.84 0.68
N HIS A 47 -1.21 13.89 1.48
CA HIS A 47 -0.94 13.87 2.91
C HIS A 47 -1.80 12.84 3.65
N GLU A 48 -3.11 12.80 3.36
CA GLU A 48 -4.02 11.80 3.94
C GLU A 48 -3.64 10.37 3.54
N LEU A 49 -3.20 10.15 2.30
CA LEU A 49 -2.71 8.85 1.84
C LEU A 49 -1.44 8.41 2.57
N ASP A 50 -0.53 9.34 2.87
CA ASP A 50 0.67 9.04 3.66
C ASP A 50 0.33 8.69 5.11
N LEU A 51 -0.60 9.41 5.74
CA LEU A 51 -1.09 9.08 7.09
C LEU A 51 -1.72 7.69 7.12
N LEU A 52 -2.61 7.40 6.18
CA LEU A 52 -3.25 6.08 6.08
C LEU A 52 -2.23 4.97 5.84
N ALA A 53 -1.21 5.21 5.02
CA ALA A 53 -0.13 4.24 4.81
C ALA A 53 0.66 3.97 6.11
N ALA A 54 0.93 5.00 6.90
CA ALA A 54 1.60 4.85 8.19
C ALA A 54 0.76 4.05 9.19
N ASP A 55 -0.55 4.32 9.27
CA ASP A 55 -1.48 3.60 10.14
C ASP A 55 -1.60 2.12 9.74
N MET A 56 -1.69 1.83 8.44
CA MET A 56 -1.73 0.46 7.92
C MET A 56 -0.43 -0.30 8.22
N ASP A 57 0.73 0.34 8.08
CA ASP A 57 2.02 -0.27 8.43
C ASP A 57 2.15 -0.51 9.94
N ALA A 58 1.62 0.38 10.78
CA ALA A 58 1.54 0.18 12.23
C ALA A 58 0.64 -1.03 12.57
N ALA A 59 -0.54 -1.13 11.95
CA ALA A 59 -1.47 -2.24 12.14
C ALA A 59 -0.85 -3.58 11.70
N ASN A 60 -0.24 -3.63 10.51
CA ASN A 60 0.45 -4.82 10.01
C ASN A 60 1.59 -5.26 10.94
N ARG A 61 2.36 -4.31 11.48
CA ARG A 61 3.40 -4.59 12.48
C ARG A 61 2.83 -5.10 13.79
N ALA A 62 1.68 -4.61 14.25
CA ALA A 62 1.01 -5.10 15.44
C ALA A 62 0.54 -6.55 15.25
N VAL A 63 -0.11 -6.85 14.10
CA VAL A 63 -0.53 -8.22 13.76
C VAL A 63 0.68 -9.16 13.67
N ALA A 64 1.76 -8.74 13.01
CA ALA A 64 2.98 -9.54 12.93
C ALA A 64 3.64 -9.81 14.29
N GLN A 65 3.47 -8.92 15.27
CA GLN A 65 3.92 -9.17 16.65
C GLN A 65 3.05 -10.22 17.34
N LEU A 66 1.72 -10.14 17.19
CA LEU A 66 0.80 -11.15 17.72
C LEU A 66 1.08 -12.54 17.15
N MET A 67 1.30 -12.65 15.84
CA MET A 67 1.60 -13.93 15.18
C MET A 67 2.96 -14.52 15.59
N ARG A 68 3.91 -13.70 16.04
CA ARG A 68 5.20 -14.16 16.61
C ARG A 68 5.10 -14.54 18.10
N GLY A 69 3.98 -14.23 18.74
CA GLY A 69 3.74 -14.39 20.16
C GLY A 69 3.18 -15.76 20.59
N GLU A 70 2.98 -16.71 19.68
CA GLU A 70 2.66 -18.10 20.04
C GLU A 70 3.81 -19.07 19.73
N PRO A 71 4.81 -19.19 20.62
CA PRO A 71 5.19 -20.50 21.08
C PRO A 71 4.17 -20.92 22.16
N ASP A 72 3.33 -21.89 21.81
CA ASP A 72 2.85 -22.86 22.78
C ASP A 72 4.08 -23.46 23.49
N GLN A 73 4.54 -22.79 24.55
CA GLN A 73 5.38 -23.41 25.57
C GLN A 73 4.42 -24.28 26.38
N GLY A 74 3.99 -25.38 25.74
CA GLY A 74 3.29 -26.45 26.40
C GLY A 74 4.06 -26.83 27.65
N LEU A 75 3.36 -26.78 28.78
CA LEU A 75 3.74 -27.43 30.02
C LEU A 75 4.16 -28.87 29.72
N GLY A 76 5.42 -29.20 30.00
CA GLY A 76 5.99 -30.54 29.96
C GLY A 76 7.21 -30.62 30.87
#